data_AF-A0A4Y9PIQ6-F1
#
_entry.id   AF-A0A4Y9PIQ6-F1
#
_cell.length_a   1.000
_cell.length_b   1.000
_cell.length_c   1.000
_cell.angle_alpha   90.00
_cell.angle_beta   90.00
_cell.angle_gamma   90.00
#
_symmetry.space_group_name_H-M   'P 1'
#
loop_
_entity.id
_entity.type
_entity.pdbx_description
1 polymer ?
#
loop_
_entity_poly.entity_id
_entity_poly.type
_entity_poly.pdbx_seq_one_letter_code
_entity_poly.pdbx_strand_id
1 'polypeptide(L)'
;MTAIRRLPVIIGLTMAVLIGSVIPASATFGDSAAVATEIKTTRVEAPTSVVGTLKCNAPTGTTATMGATWKASTTPRISGYRVKVYFSDGFVQTVELGPSATSWSAQIGMYYVTAFTVEYSVTTVTDYGWFTESAKTGQFRC
;
A
#
# COMPACT_ATOMS: atom_id res chain seq x y z
N MET A 1 55.51 38.04 -52.21
CA MET A 1 56.13 36.87 -51.54
C MET A 1 55.53 36.54 -50.15
N THR A 2 54.39 37.11 -49.76
CA THR A 2 53.75 36.85 -48.45
C THR A 2 52.62 35.81 -48.50
N ALA A 3 52.01 35.59 -49.67
CA ALA A 3 50.93 34.61 -49.84
C ALA A 3 51.41 33.14 -49.77
N ILE A 4 52.57 32.84 -50.36
CA ILE A 4 53.13 31.47 -50.41
C ILE A 4 53.54 30.96 -49.02
N ARG A 5 53.99 31.86 -48.13
CA ARG A 5 54.36 31.49 -46.74
C ARG A 5 53.16 31.25 -45.83
N ARG A 6 51.98 31.78 -46.15
CA ARG A 6 50.75 31.64 -45.33
C ARG A 6 49.95 30.38 -45.66
N LEU A 7 50.06 29.88 -46.88
CA LEU A 7 49.39 28.67 -47.34
C LEU A 7 49.70 27.41 -46.49
N PRO A 8 50.97 27.09 -46.14
CA PRO A 8 51.25 25.89 -45.36
C PRO A 8 50.74 25.98 -43.93
N VAL A 9 50.68 27.18 -43.35
CA VAL A 9 50.15 27.41 -42.00
C VAL A 9 48.65 27.17 -41.97
N ILE A 10 47.91 27.66 -42.97
CA ILE A 10 46.46 27.46 -43.06
C ILE A 10 46.13 25.98 -43.28
N ILE A 11 46.87 25.29 -44.16
CA ILE A 11 46.68 23.86 -44.42
C ILE A 11 46.99 23.02 -43.16
N GLY A 12 48.08 23.35 -42.44
CA GLY A 12 48.43 22.65 -41.21
C GLY A 12 47.36 22.83 -40.12
N LEU A 13 46.83 24.05 -39.97
CA LEU A 13 45.80 24.35 -38.99
C LEU A 13 44.46 23.66 -39.32
N THR A 14 44.04 23.65 -40.58
CA THR A 14 42.79 22.98 -40.98
C THR A 14 42.88 21.47 -40.81
N MET A 15 44.05 20.87 -41.11
CA MET A 15 44.26 19.44 -40.85
C MET A 15 44.21 19.11 -39.36
N ALA A 16 44.82 19.94 -38.51
CA ALA A 16 44.82 19.72 -37.06
C ALA A 16 43.39 19.79 -36.48
N VAL A 17 42.55 20.71 -36.94
CA VAL A 17 41.16 20.84 -36.48
C VAL A 17 40.29 19.67 -36.94
N LEU A 18 40.48 19.19 -38.17
CA LEU A 18 39.73 18.04 -38.70
C LEU A 18 40.09 16.72 -37.99
N ILE A 19 41.36 16.54 -37.62
CA ILE A 19 41.81 15.33 -36.90
C ILE A 19 41.43 15.44 -35.41
N GLY A 20 41.45 16.65 -34.84
CA GLY A 20 41.06 16.87 -33.44
C GLY A 20 39.57 16.67 -33.18
N SER A 21 38.70 16.94 -34.17
CA SER A 21 37.24 16.85 -34.00
C SER A 21 36.67 15.43 -34.09
N VAL A 22 37.45 14.47 -34.58
CA VAL A 22 37.05 13.05 -34.66
C VAL A 22 37.43 12.25 -33.41
N ILE A 23 38.04 12.88 -32.40
CA ILE A 23 38.29 12.23 -31.11
C ILE A 23 36.98 12.35 -30.30
N PRO A 24 36.19 11.26 -30.16
CA PRO A 24 35.00 11.31 -29.34
C PRO A 24 35.41 11.67 -27.91
N ALA A 25 34.69 12.58 -27.27
CA ALA A 25 34.85 12.85 -25.85
C ALA A 25 34.54 11.54 -25.10
N SER A 26 35.60 10.81 -24.75
CA SER A 26 35.49 9.54 -24.03
C SER A 26 35.16 9.83 -22.58
N ALA A 27 33.87 9.98 -22.28
CA ALA A 27 33.38 9.96 -20.91
C ALA A 27 33.42 8.51 -20.41
N THR A 28 34.54 8.13 -19.78
CA THR A 28 34.59 6.87 -19.03
C THR A 28 33.73 7.03 -17.78
N PHE A 29 32.50 6.53 -17.83
CA PHE A 29 31.67 6.32 -16.65
C PHE A 29 32.16 5.05 -15.94
N GLY A 30 33.35 5.13 -15.34
CA GLY A 30 33.98 4.00 -14.65
C GLY A 30 33.77 3.99 -13.14
N ASP A 31 33.24 5.08 -12.57
CA ASP A 31 33.06 5.21 -11.14
C ASP A 31 31.68 4.68 -10.74
N SER A 32 31.66 3.48 -10.18
CA SER A 32 30.48 2.91 -9.55
C SER A 32 30.87 2.49 -8.14
N ALA A 33 30.20 3.08 -7.15
CA ALA A 33 30.37 2.71 -5.76
C ALA A 33 29.20 1.81 -5.35
N ALA A 34 29.49 0.57 -4.98
CA ALA A 34 28.50 -0.29 -4.36
C ALA A 34 28.29 0.18 -2.90
N VAL A 35 27.11 0.72 -2.62
CA VAL A 35 26.69 0.99 -1.23
C VAL A 35 25.98 -0.25 -0.73
N ALA A 36 26.45 -0.80 0.38
CA ALA A 36 25.72 -1.85 1.10
C ALA A 36 24.46 -1.24 1.73
N THR A 37 23.36 -1.24 0.99
CA THR A 37 22.03 -0.91 1.51
C THR A 37 21.26 -2.19 1.81
N GLU A 38 20.89 -2.37 3.07
CA GLU A 38 19.99 -3.45 3.46
C GLU A 38 18.55 -3.02 3.14
N ILE A 39 17.95 -3.62 2.10
CA ILE A 39 16.53 -3.41 1.80
C ILE A 39 15.72 -4.37 2.67
N LYS A 40 15.31 -3.89 3.85
CA LYS A 40 14.44 -4.67 4.74
C LYS A 40 13.00 -4.59 4.23
N THR A 41 12.47 -5.70 3.74
CA THR A 41 11.04 -5.81 3.41
C THR A 41 10.23 -5.73 4.71
N THR A 42 9.43 -4.68 4.87
CA THR A 42 8.51 -4.58 6.01
C THR A 42 7.21 -5.27 5.65
N ARG A 43 6.81 -6.26 6.45
CA ARG A 43 5.50 -6.91 6.33
C ARG A 43 4.50 -6.18 7.21
N VAL A 44 3.33 -5.87 6.66
CA VAL A 44 2.19 -5.41 7.45
C VAL A 44 1.56 -6.65 8.08
N GLU A 45 1.44 -6.62 9.40
CA GLU A 45 0.80 -7.64 10.19
C GLU A 45 -0.69 -7.33 10.25
N ALA A 46 -1.53 -8.33 9.98
CA ALA A 46 -2.96 -8.21 10.18
C ALA A 46 -3.30 -8.07 11.66
N PRO A 47 -4.47 -7.51 12.00
CA PRO A 47 -5.03 -7.64 13.34
C PRO A 47 -5.20 -9.11 13.71
N THR A 48 -4.95 -9.45 14.97
CA THR A 48 -5.07 -10.82 15.48
C THR A 48 -6.25 -10.94 16.43
N SER A 49 -6.68 -12.18 16.72
CA SER A 49 -7.80 -12.44 17.65
C SER A 49 -9.08 -11.68 17.27
N VAL A 50 -9.42 -11.66 15.98
CA VAL A 50 -10.66 -11.02 15.51
C VAL A 50 -11.84 -11.87 15.95
N VAL A 51 -12.70 -11.30 16.79
CA VAL A 51 -13.92 -11.93 17.31
C VAL A 51 -15.12 -11.13 16.81
N GLY A 52 -15.95 -11.76 15.99
CA GLY A 52 -17.23 -11.20 15.54
C GLY A 52 -18.33 -11.42 16.57
N THR A 53 -19.29 -10.52 16.61
CA THR A 53 -20.47 -10.60 17.48
C THR A 53 -21.71 -10.13 16.72
N LEU A 54 -22.81 -10.85 16.92
CA LEU A 54 -24.12 -10.46 16.43
C LEU A 54 -25.12 -10.63 17.58
N LYS A 55 -25.73 -9.52 18.02
CA LYS A 55 -26.78 -9.52 19.04
C LYS A 55 -28.13 -9.27 18.38
N CYS A 56 -28.99 -10.29 18.40
CA CYS A 56 -30.33 -10.26 17.86
C CYS A 56 -31.32 -9.79 18.94
N ASN A 57 -32.01 -8.67 18.74
CA ASN A 57 -32.99 -8.16 19.71
C ASN A 57 -34.42 -8.73 19.49
N ALA A 58 -34.55 -9.97 19.00
CA ALA A 58 -35.85 -10.60 18.74
C ALA A 58 -36.51 -11.11 20.04
N PRO A 59 -37.86 -11.16 20.15
CA PRO A 59 -38.86 -10.84 19.13
C PRO A 59 -39.35 -9.38 19.13
N THR A 60 -38.93 -8.56 20.09
CA THR A 60 -39.47 -7.20 20.30
C THR A 60 -38.72 -6.10 19.53
N GLY A 61 -37.55 -6.41 18.98
CA GLY A 61 -36.67 -5.46 18.31
C GLY A 61 -36.68 -5.59 16.79
N THR A 62 -36.78 -4.44 16.10
CA THR A 62 -36.62 -4.32 14.65
C THR A 62 -35.17 -4.24 14.21
N THR A 63 -34.23 -4.25 15.16
CA THR A 63 -32.79 -4.07 14.94
C THR A 63 -31.96 -5.17 15.60
N ALA A 64 -30.80 -5.44 15.02
CA ALA A 64 -29.72 -6.22 15.61
C ALA A 64 -28.48 -5.34 15.76
N THR A 65 -27.52 -5.78 16.58
CA THR A 65 -26.24 -5.09 16.75
C THR A 65 -25.12 -6.00 16.28
N MET A 66 -24.41 -5.56 15.24
CA MET A 66 -23.19 -6.18 14.75
C MET A 66 -22.00 -5.57 15.47
N GLY A 67 -20.98 -6.35 15.72
CA GLY A 67 -19.73 -5.83 16.24
C GLY A 67 -18.56 -6.77 16.03
N ALA A 68 -17.36 -6.22 16.12
CA ALA A 68 -16.12 -6.98 16.09
C ALA A 68 -15.16 -6.41 17.12
N THR A 69 -14.37 -7.28 17.75
CA THR A 69 -13.24 -6.91 18.61
C THR A 69 -11.98 -7.59 18.08
N TRP A 70 -10.83 -6.96 18.27
CA TRP A 70 -9.55 -7.51 17.81
C TRP A 70 -8.40 -7.01 18.68
N LYS A 71 -7.27 -7.72 18.58
CA LYS A 71 -5.99 -7.24 19.09
C LYS A 71 -5.30 -6.38 18.02
N ALA A 72 -4.85 -5.20 18.42
CA ALA A 72 -4.14 -4.26 17.55
C ALA A 72 -2.93 -4.92 16.86
N SER A 73 -2.67 -4.50 15.63
CA SER A 73 -1.47 -4.91 14.89
C SER A 73 -0.22 -4.30 15.52
N THR A 74 0.90 -5.02 15.45
CA THR A 74 2.22 -4.54 15.91
C THR A 74 2.99 -3.81 14.81
N THR A 75 2.40 -3.63 13.63
CA THR A 75 3.01 -2.91 12.53
C THR A 75 3.24 -1.44 12.90
N PRO A 76 4.40 -0.85 12.59
CA PRO A 76 4.65 0.57 12.82
C PRO A 76 3.85 1.45 11.86
N ARG A 77 3.52 2.68 12.30
CA ARG A 77 2.82 3.72 11.52
C ARG A 77 1.47 3.28 10.96
N ILE A 78 0.67 2.66 11.82
CA ILE A 78 -0.74 2.38 11.55
C ILE A 78 -1.48 3.71 11.46
N SER A 79 -2.18 3.91 10.34
CA SER A 79 -3.05 5.07 10.12
C SER A 79 -4.47 4.79 10.60
N GLY A 80 -4.88 3.52 10.58
CA GLY A 80 -6.22 3.11 10.95
C GLY A 80 -6.49 1.62 10.79
N TYR A 81 -7.73 1.26 11.05
CA TYR A 81 -8.28 -0.06 10.78
C TYR A 81 -9.53 0.05 9.92
N ARG A 82 -9.69 -0.90 9.01
CA ARG A 82 -10.89 -1.02 8.18
C ARG A 82 -11.63 -2.30 8.55
N VAL A 83 -12.85 -2.17 9.05
CA VAL A 83 -13.73 -3.31 9.30
C VAL A 83 -14.56 -3.56 8.04
N LYS A 84 -14.58 -4.82 7.59
CA LYS A 84 -15.47 -5.26 6.52
C LYS A 84 -16.48 -6.26 7.06
N VAL A 85 -17.75 -6.04 6.76
CA VAL A 85 -18.84 -6.98 7.00
C VAL A 85 -19.25 -7.56 5.67
N TYR A 86 -19.15 -8.87 5.54
CA TYR A 86 -19.55 -9.60 4.34
C TYR A 86 -20.90 -10.24 4.58
N PHE A 87 -21.85 -9.95 3.72
CA PHE A 87 -23.15 -10.58 3.70
C PHE A 87 -23.15 -11.71 2.67
N SER A 88 -23.91 -12.77 2.92
CA SER A 88 -23.99 -13.92 2.00
C SER A 88 -24.61 -13.62 0.65
N ASP A 89 -25.27 -12.47 0.49
CA ASP A 89 -25.78 -11.97 -0.80
C ASP A 89 -24.68 -11.31 -1.65
N GLY A 90 -23.46 -11.21 -1.14
CA GLY A 90 -22.32 -10.56 -1.79
C GLY A 90 -22.15 -9.08 -1.44
N PHE A 91 -23.04 -8.49 -0.65
CA PHE A 91 -22.86 -7.12 -0.16
C PHE A 91 -21.71 -7.05 0.85
N VAL A 92 -20.90 -5.99 0.76
CA VAL A 92 -19.79 -5.75 1.68
C VAL A 92 -19.91 -4.35 2.26
N GLN A 93 -20.18 -4.27 3.55
CA GLN A 93 -20.12 -3.01 4.28
C GLN A 93 -18.68 -2.76 4.74
N THR A 94 -18.18 -1.54 4.56
CA THR A 94 -16.83 -1.14 4.97
C THR A 94 -16.89 0.05 5.91
N VAL A 95 -16.14 0.01 7.00
CA VAL A 95 -16.03 1.10 7.97
C VAL A 95 -14.56 1.37 8.28
N GLU A 96 -14.15 2.63 8.19
CA GLU A 96 -12.81 3.10 8.55
C GLU A 96 -12.79 3.58 10.01
N LEU A 97 -11.71 3.27 10.72
CA LEU A 97 -11.51 3.58 12.13
C LEU A 97 -10.11 4.12 12.37
N GLY A 98 -9.96 4.86 13.46
CA GLY A 98 -8.67 5.42 13.87
C GLY A 98 -7.63 4.35 14.27
N PRO A 99 -6.35 4.74 14.40
CA PRO A 99 -5.23 3.83 14.59
C PRO A 99 -5.19 3.14 15.96
N SER A 100 -5.97 3.61 16.93
CA SER A 100 -6.11 3.02 18.27
C SER A 100 -7.35 2.13 18.42
N ALA A 101 -8.17 1.99 17.37
CA ALA A 101 -9.38 1.18 17.44
C ALA A 101 -9.05 -0.31 17.63
N THR A 102 -9.74 -0.93 18.59
CA THR A 102 -9.67 -2.37 18.89
C THR A 102 -11.04 -3.02 18.92
N SER A 103 -12.08 -2.23 18.64
CA SER A 103 -13.46 -2.66 18.60
C SER A 103 -14.29 -1.77 17.68
N TRP A 104 -15.39 -2.35 17.20
CA TRP A 104 -16.38 -1.67 16.39
C TRP A 104 -17.75 -2.27 16.66
N SER A 105 -18.80 -1.45 16.59
CA SER A 105 -20.18 -1.88 16.71
C SER A 105 -21.08 -0.97 15.89
N ALA A 106 -22.10 -1.54 15.25
CA ALA A 106 -23.13 -0.82 14.51
C ALA A 106 -24.48 -1.52 14.61
N GLN A 107 -25.56 -0.73 14.57
CA GLN A 107 -26.91 -1.26 14.45
C GLN A 107 -27.22 -1.60 12.99
N ILE A 108 -28.03 -2.65 12.80
CA ILE A 108 -28.56 -3.06 11.50
C ILE A 108 -30.03 -3.47 11.64
N GLY A 109 -30.81 -3.33 10.58
CA GLY A 109 -32.18 -3.86 10.56
C GLY A 109 -32.18 -5.38 10.69
N MET A 110 -33.09 -5.92 11.50
CA MET A 110 -33.20 -7.37 11.75
C MET A 110 -33.32 -8.18 10.46
N TYR A 111 -34.05 -7.66 9.47
CA TYR A 111 -34.24 -8.28 8.17
C TYR A 111 -32.93 -8.74 7.52
N TYR A 112 -31.89 -7.90 7.53
CA TYR A 112 -30.63 -8.19 6.84
C TYR A 112 -29.86 -9.34 7.48
N VAL A 113 -29.92 -9.48 8.80
CA VAL A 113 -29.19 -10.52 9.54
C VAL A 113 -30.00 -11.79 9.78
N THR A 114 -31.29 -11.77 9.43
CA THR A 114 -32.15 -12.97 9.37
C THR A 114 -32.19 -13.56 7.96
N ALA A 115 -32.21 -12.71 6.93
CA ALA A 115 -32.19 -13.15 5.54
C ALA A 115 -30.79 -13.62 5.09
N PHE A 116 -29.72 -13.03 5.64
CA PHE A 116 -28.34 -13.28 5.22
C PHE A 116 -27.43 -13.59 6.42
N THR A 117 -26.43 -14.45 6.18
CA THR A 117 -25.35 -14.65 7.15
C THR A 117 -24.30 -13.57 7.00
N VAL A 118 -23.71 -13.13 8.11
CA VAL A 118 -22.65 -12.12 8.12
C VAL A 118 -21.32 -12.69 8.61
N GLU A 119 -20.23 -12.23 8.01
CA GLU A 119 -18.85 -12.49 8.44
C GLU A 119 -18.11 -11.17 8.59
N TYR A 120 -17.15 -11.11 9.49
CA TYR A 120 -16.33 -9.93 9.75
C TYR A 120 -14.86 -10.18 9.40
N SER A 121 -14.18 -9.19 8.85
CA SER A 121 -12.72 -9.10 8.81
C SER A 121 -12.25 -7.70 9.17
N VAL A 122 -10.99 -7.60 9.60
CA VAL A 122 -10.36 -6.31 9.96
C VAL A 122 -9.05 -6.17 9.19
N THR A 123 -8.88 -5.06 8.51
CA THR A 123 -7.66 -4.73 7.77
C THR A 123 -6.87 -3.67 8.53
N THR A 124 -5.58 -3.90 8.74
CA THR A 124 -4.64 -2.86 9.19
C THR A 124 -4.28 -1.97 8.01
N VAL A 125 -4.39 -0.66 8.18
CA VAL A 125 -4.00 0.34 7.18
C VAL A 125 -2.84 1.16 7.74
N THR A 126 -1.85 1.46 6.91
CA THR A 126 -0.63 2.18 7.30
C THR A 126 -0.48 3.49 6.53
N ASP A 127 0.26 4.44 7.09
CA ASP A 127 0.51 5.74 6.44
C ASP A 127 1.26 5.62 5.11
N TYR A 128 2.02 4.53 4.94
CA TYR A 128 2.80 4.25 3.75
C TYR A 128 2.02 3.49 2.67
N GLY A 129 0.69 3.34 2.84
CA GLY A 129 -0.22 2.82 1.82
C GLY A 129 -0.34 1.30 1.75
N TRP A 130 0.37 0.57 2.59
CA TRP A 130 0.28 -0.90 2.67
C TRP A 130 -0.80 -1.30 3.67
N PHE A 131 -1.44 -2.43 3.41
CA PHE A 131 -2.48 -2.96 4.26
C PHE A 131 -2.47 -4.48 4.29
N THR A 132 -3.02 -5.07 5.34
CA THR A 132 -3.19 -6.52 5.43
C THR A 132 -4.48 -6.84 6.19
N GLU A 133 -5.28 -7.70 5.59
CA GLU A 133 -6.58 -8.14 6.11
C GLU A 133 -6.42 -9.38 6.98
N SER A 134 -7.17 -9.44 8.08
CA SER A 134 -7.27 -10.63 8.91
C SER A 134 -8.00 -11.76 8.18
N ALA A 135 -7.90 -12.98 8.72
CA ALA A 135 -8.86 -14.02 8.37
C ALA A 135 -10.29 -13.53 8.69
N LYS A 136 -11.26 -14.02 7.90
CA LYS A 136 -12.67 -13.85 8.19
C LYS A 136 -13.02 -14.61 9.47
N THR A 137 -13.93 -14.03 10.25
CA THR A 137 -14.56 -14.70 11.38
C THR A 137 -15.51 -15.80 10.90
N GLY A 138 -16.08 -16.56 11.84
CA GLY A 138 -17.20 -17.45 11.53
C GLY A 138 -18.43 -16.69 11.03
N GLN A 139 -19.42 -17.45 10.57
CA GLN A 139 -20.68 -16.90 10.10
C GLN A 139 -21.64 -16.66 11.26
N PHE A 140 -22.33 -15.52 11.23
CA PHE A 140 -23.34 -15.14 12.21
C PHE A 140 -24.66 -14.92 11.52
N ARG A 141 -25.75 -15.29 12.20
CA ARG A 141 -27.11 -15.07 11.72
C ARG A 141 -28.08 -15.05 12.90
N CYS A 142 -29.11 -14.22 12.76
CA CYS A 142 -30.34 -14.28 13.54
C CYS A 142 -31.36 -15.23 12.84
#